data_AF-A0A521HYI9-F1
#
_entry.id   AF-A0A521HYI9-F1
#
_cell.length_a   1.000
_cell.length_b   1.000
_cell.length_c   1.000
_cell.angle_alpha   90.00
_cell.angle_beta   90.00
_cell.angle_gamma   90.00
#
_symmetry.space_group_name_H-M   'P 1'
#
loop_
_entity.id
_entity.type
_entity.pdbx_description
1 polymer ?
#
loop_
_entity_poly.entity_id
_entity_poly.type
_entity_poly.pdbx_seq_one_letter_code
_entity_poly.pdbx_strand_id
1 'polypeptide(L)'
;MGFEPDRDRFFQYATFIMVGLTVLVCVCYALLFLNPRVNPIAAFRPETPTPNLDVANLPPTWTPTNTATPTNTPTATSTFTPTPPFTLTPTETLVPTETPTPTIFYVVVTGQAPTRLPTRIPATAAPPPPAPLPSPQLFEFRLGRPVESAPNCGTWYVSGTVYSDQAGTSRVNGLLVRIWASGIEQGTDTTGTHSGRPGYWEWIFGQGTATTGEVAIVNPDGSLRSPKVPFTLTADCNAEGAIQQNFIDFVGGQ
;
A
#
# COMPACT_ATOMS: atom_id res chain seq x y z
N MET A 1 -7.61 60.43 49.68
CA MET A 1 -7.04 59.20 50.27
C MET A 1 -8.15 58.17 50.33
N GLY A 2 -7.93 56.98 49.77
CA GLY A 2 -8.91 55.90 49.80
C GLY A 2 -9.16 55.32 48.42
N PHE A 3 -8.40 54.29 48.06
CA PHE A 3 -8.81 53.30 47.08
C PHE A 3 -8.33 51.93 47.56
N GLU A 4 -9.31 51.17 48.03
CA GLU A 4 -9.47 49.71 48.09
C GLU A 4 -8.24 48.82 48.35
N PRO A 5 -7.91 48.54 49.62
CA PRO A 5 -7.15 47.34 50.02
C PRO A 5 -7.81 46.00 49.64
N ASP A 6 -9.04 45.99 49.11
CA ASP A 6 -9.77 44.76 48.73
C ASP A 6 -9.35 44.18 47.38
N ARG A 7 -8.78 44.99 46.48
CA ARG A 7 -8.43 44.53 45.12
C ARG A 7 -7.24 43.56 45.14
N ASP A 8 -6.24 43.82 45.98
CA ASP A 8 -5.05 42.97 46.08
C ASP A 8 -5.38 41.61 46.71
N ARG A 9 -6.28 41.61 47.70
CA ARG A 9 -6.80 40.36 48.31
C ARG A 9 -7.59 39.55 47.30
N PHE A 10 -8.41 40.19 46.47
CA PHE A 10 -9.15 39.51 45.41
C PHE A 10 -8.21 38.81 44.42
N PHE A 11 -7.17 39.50 43.92
CA PHE A 11 -6.20 38.89 43.01
C PHE A 11 -5.40 37.76 43.67
N GLN A 12 -5.07 37.90 44.94
CA GLN A 12 -4.41 36.85 45.70
C GLN A 12 -5.30 35.60 45.81
N TYR A 13 -6.59 35.75 46.14
CA TYR A 13 -7.54 34.64 46.18
C TYR A 13 -7.76 33.99 44.81
N ALA A 14 -7.93 34.80 43.77
CA ALA A 14 -8.10 34.31 42.40
C ALA A 14 -6.89 33.46 41.95
N THR A 15 -5.67 33.88 42.31
CA THR A 15 -4.45 33.14 42.00
C THR A 15 -4.43 31.78 42.72
N PHE A 16 -4.76 31.75 44.01
CA PHE A 16 -4.82 30.47 44.75
C PHE A 16 -5.88 29.52 44.20
N ILE A 17 -7.04 30.03 43.78
CA ILE A 17 -8.09 29.22 43.14
C ILE A 17 -7.58 28.64 41.81
N MET A 18 -6.95 29.46 40.97
CA MET A 18 -6.42 29.00 39.68
C MET A 18 -5.33 27.94 39.86
N VAL A 19 -4.40 28.14 40.79
CA VAL A 19 -3.36 27.13 41.12
C VAL A 19 -3.99 25.85 41.65
N GLY A 20 -5.00 25.95 42.53
CA GLY A 20 -5.72 24.79 43.05
C GLY A 20 -6.43 24.00 41.94
N LEU A 21 -7.08 24.67 40.99
CA LEU A 21 -7.71 24.05 39.83
C LEU A 21 -6.69 23.40 38.90
N THR A 22 -5.54 24.04 38.66
CA THR A 22 -4.46 23.44 37.84
C THR A 22 -3.93 22.16 38.47
N VAL A 23 -3.65 22.16 39.78
CA VAL A 23 -3.18 20.96 40.49
C VAL A 23 -4.24 19.85 40.44
N LEU A 24 -5.52 20.19 40.62
CA LEU A 24 -6.62 19.23 40.50
C LEU A 24 -6.68 18.58 39.12
N VAL A 25 -6.57 19.38 38.04
CA VAL A 25 -6.54 18.87 36.66
C VAL A 25 -5.34 17.95 36.45
N CYS A 26 -4.15 18.33 36.92
CA CYS A 26 -2.95 17.48 36.83
C CYS A 26 -3.12 16.15 37.56
N VAL A 27 -3.72 16.14 38.75
CA VAL A 27 -4.01 14.91 39.50
C VAL A 27 -5.01 14.04 38.75
N CYS A 28 -6.07 14.62 38.18
CA CYS A 28 -7.02 13.87 37.34
C CYS A 28 -6.32 13.21 36.15
N TYR A 29 -5.44 13.92 35.43
CA TYR A 29 -4.67 13.35 34.33
C TYR A 29 -3.71 12.24 34.80
N ALA A 30 -3.03 12.42 35.93
CA ALA A 30 -2.16 11.40 36.50
C ALA A 30 -2.92 10.12 36.87
N LEU A 31 -4.13 10.25 37.43
CA LEU A 31 -5.00 9.11 37.74
C LEU A 31 -5.48 8.39 36.48
N LEU A 32 -5.84 9.12 35.41
CA LEU A 32 -6.20 8.52 34.11
C LEU A 32 -5.02 7.75 33.49
N PHE A 33 -3.79 8.21 33.72
CA PHE A 33 -2.58 7.56 33.21
C PHE A 33 -2.20 6.31 34.01
N LEU A 34 -2.25 6.39 35.35
CA LEU A 34 -1.91 5.27 36.24
C LEU A 34 -2.96 4.16 36.25
N ASN A 35 -4.23 4.50 35.99
CA ASN A 35 -5.32 3.53 35.94
C ASN A 35 -6.07 3.64 34.61
N PRO A 36 -5.59 2.95 33.56
CA PRO A 36 -6.22 3.01 32.23
C PRO A 36 -7.67 2.47 32.22
N ARG A 37 -8.13 1.79 33.28
CA ARG A 37 -9.52 1.31 33.40
C ARG A 37 -10.53 2.41 33.73
N VAL A 38 -10.10 3.54 34.31
CA VAL A 38 -11.00 4.68 34.58
C VAL A 38 -11.02 5.70 33.44
N ASN A 39 -10.31 5.44 32.34
CA ASN A 39 -10.31 6.31 31.17
C ASN A 39 -11.59 6.06 30.34
N PRO A 40 -12.56 6.99 30.34
CA PRO A 40 -13.80 6.82 29.59
C PRO A 40 -13.57 6.74 28.07
N ILE A 41 -12.42 7.22 27.58
CA ILE A 41 -12.03 7.13 26.17
C ILE A 41 -11.57 5.71 25.81
N ALA A 42 -11.06 4.93 26.77
CA ALA A 42 -10.67 3.54 26.53
C ALA A 42 -11.87 2.64 26.21
N ALA A 43 -13.07 2.98 26.70
CA ALA A 43 -14.31 2.27 26.39
C ALA A 43 -14.76 2.43 24.92
N PHE A 44 -14.23 3.42 24.20
CA PHE A 44 -14.52 3.64 22.78
C PHE A 44 -13.43 3.10 21.85
N ARG A 45 -12.35 2.49 22.37
CA ARG A 45 -11.44 1.77 21.50
C ARG A 45 -12.17 0.52 21.00
N PRO A 46 -12.29 0.32 19.67
CA PRO A 46 -12.69 -0.96 19.13
C PRO A 46 -11.81 -2.03 19.77
N GLU A 47 -12.40 -3.15 20.19
CA GLU A 47 -11.63 -4.27 20.72
C GLU A 47 -10.57 -4.62 19.68
N THR A 48 -9.29 -4.39 20.02
CA THR A 48 -8.19 -4.85 19.19
C THR A 48 -8.39 -6.35 19.06
N PRO A 49 -8.62 -6.90 17.86
CA PRO A 49 -8.86 -8.32 17.71
C PRO A 49 -7.66 -9.04 18.30
N THR A 50 -7.87 -9.73 19.42
CA THR A 50 -6.85 -10.57 20.03
C THR A 50 -6.46 -11.57 18.94
N PRO A 51 -5.22 -11.57 18.44
CA PRO A 51 -4.82 -12.51 17.41
C PRO A 51 -5.11 -13.91 17.94
N ASN A 52 -6.03 -14.62 17.27
CA ASN A 52 -6.31 -16.00 17.62
C ASN A 52 -5.01 -16.78 17.40
N LEU A 53 -4.35 -17.14 18.49
CA LEU A 53 -3.16 -17.98 18.52
C LEU A 53 -3.54 -19.44 18.27
N ASP A 54 -4.41 -19.68 17.28
CA ASP A 54 -4.47 -20.98 16.62
C ASP A 54 -3.17 -21.11 15.83
N VAL A 55 -2.15 -21.59 16.54
CA VAL A 55 -0.87 -21.99 15.99
C VAL A 55 -1.19 -22.99 14.89
N ALA A 56 -1.10 -22.54 13.64
CA ALA A 56 -1.20 -23.41 12.48
C ALA A 56 -0.16 -24.52 12.67
N ASN A 57 -0.64 -25.74 12.94
CA ASN A 57 0.18 -26.92 13.08
C ASN A 57 0.71 -27.28 11.68
N LEU A 58 1.78 -26.61 11.28
CA LEU A 58 2.41 -26.83 9.98
C LEU A 58 3.05 -28.22 9.95
N PRO A 59 2.81 -29.02 8.90
CA PRO A 59 3.44 -30.32 8.77
C PRO A 59 4.98 -30.16 8.72
N PRO A 60 5.75 -31.05 9.36
CA PRO A 60 7.20 -31.01 9.35
C PRO A 60 7.72 -31.44 7.98
N THR A 61 7.78 -30.54 7.01
CA THR A 61 8.46 -30.82 5.73
C THR A 61 9.01 -29.56 5.08
N TRP A 62 10.15 -29.09 5.59
CA TRP A 62 11.05 -28.25 4.81
C TRP A 62 12.38 -28.97 4.72
N THR A 63 12.56 -29.75 3.65
CA THR A 63 13.88 -30.23 3.25
C THR A 63 14.60 -29.04 2.60
N PRO A 64 15.71 -28.54 3.17
CA PRO A 64 16.44 -27.45 2.55
C PRO A 64 16.97 -27.90 1.19
N THR A 65 16.46 -27.31 0.13
CA THR A 65 17.01 -27.48 -1.22
C THR A 65 18.21 -26.55 -1.34
N ASN A 66 19.39 -27.12 -1.60
CA ASN A 66 20.61 -26.37 -1.87
C ASN A 66 20.34 -25.39 -3.03
N THR A 67 20.24 -24.11 -2.69
CA THR A 67 20.10 -23.04 -3.67
C THR A 67 21.49 -22.75 -4.20
N ALA A 68 21.69 -22.94 -5.50
CA ALA A 68 22.96 -22.67 -6.16
C ALA A 68 23.34 -21.20 -5.98
N THR A 69 24.57 -20.96 -5.55
CA THR A 69 25.14 -19.62 -5.35
C THR A 69 25.17 -18.89 -6.69
N PRO A 70 24.60 -17.68 -6.81
CA PRO A 70 24.65 -16.92 -8.06
C PRO A 70 26.10 -16.53 -8.36
N THR A 71 26.62 -17.04 -9.48
CA THR A 71 27.92 -16.64 -10.03
C THR A 71 27.82 -15.21 -10.53
N ASN A 72 28.67 -14.32 -9.99
CA ASN A 72 28.85 -12.95 -10.47
C ASN A 72 29.29 -12.96 -11.94
N THR A 73 28.32 -12.82 -12.85
CA THR A 73 28.58 -12.61 -14.27
C THR A 73 28.70 -11.12 -14.50
N PRO A 74 29.78 -10.61 -15.13
CA PRO A 74 29.93 -9.19 -15.38
C PRO A 74 28.79 -8.66 -16.27
N THR A 75 28.05 -7.69 -15.75
CA THR A 75 26.95 -7.02 -16.44
C THR A 75 27.50 -6.20 -17.60
N ALA A 76 27.17 -6.57 -18.84
CA ALA A 76 27.53 -5.80 -20.02
C ALA A 76 26.87 -4.42 -19.97
N THR A 77 27.67 -3.37 -20.10
CA THR A 77 27.22 -1.97 -20.20
C THR A 77 26.40 -1.79 -21.48
N SER A 78 25.12 -1.49 -21.35
CA SER A 78 24.24 -1.25 -22.50
C SER A 78 24.57 0.10 -23.15
N THR A 79 25.14 0.06 -24.34
CA THR A 79 25.22 1.22 -25.23
C THR A 79 23.84 1.42 -25.85
N PHE A 80 23.25 2.62 -25.71
CA PHE A 80 21.96 2.94 -26.32
C PHE A 80 22.11 3.04 -27.84
N THR A 81 21.77 1.96 -28.53
CA THR A 81 21.58 1.95 -29.99
C THR A 81 20.17 2.50 -30.29
N PRO A 82 20.00 3.46 -31.22
CA PRO A 82 18.68 3.99 -31.56
C PRO A 82 17.76 2.87 -32.08
N THR A 83 16.60 2.72 -31.43
CA THR A 83 15.61 1.70 -31.74
C THR A 83 14.98 1.95 -33.12
N PRO A 84 15.08 1.03 -34.10
CA PRO A 84 14.38 1.16 -35.36
C PRO A 84 12.85 1.05 -35.18
N PRO A 85 12.04 1.62 -36.10
CA PRO A 85 10.58 1.54 -36.01
C PRO A 85 10.08 0.09 -36.01
N PHE A 86 9.09 -0.18 -35.15
CA PHE A 86 8.50 -1.52 -34.97
C PHE A 86 8.04 -2.09 -36.31
N THR A 87 8.69 -3.17 -36.73
CA THR A 87 8.23 -4.00 -37.84
C THR A 87 7.45 -5.16 -37.23
N LEU A 88 6.19 -5.33 -37.60
CA LEU A 88 5.34 -6.42 -37.10
C LEU A 88 5.91 -7.76 -37.61
N THR A 89 6.58 -8.49 -36.72
CA THR A 89 7.08 -9.84 -36.99
C THR A 89 5.89 -10.80 -37.15
N PRO A 90 5.81 -11.60 -38.24
CA PRO A 90 4.75 -12.57 -38.41
C PRO A 90 4.80 -13.63 -37.30
N THR A 91 3.63 -13.93 -36.74
CA THR A 91 3.42 -14.94 -35.70
C THR A 91 4.01 -16.29 -36.11
N GLU A 92 4.96 -16.82 -35.32
CA GLU A 92 5.53 -18.14 -35.56
C GLU A 92 4.44 -19.22 -35.46
N THR A 93 4.36 -20.03 -36.52
CA THR A 93 3.51 -21.22 -36.58
C THR A 93 4.28 -22.36 -35.91
N LEU A 94 3.80 -22.83 -34.76
CA LEU A 94 4.42 -23.93 -34.01
C LEU A 94 4.48 -25.21 -34.87
N VAL A 95 5.69 -25.74 -35.03
CA VAL A 95 5.95 -27.03 -35.68
C VAL A 95 5.57 -28.14 -34.70
N PRO A 96 4.76 -29.14 -35.11
CA PRO A 96 4.39 -30.24 -34.22
C PRO A 96 5.59 -31.11 -33.88
N THR A 97 5.79 -31.33 -32.57
CA THR A 97 6.85 -32.19 -32.04
C THR A 97 6.46 -33.67 -32.19
N GLU A 98 7.25 -34.43 -32.95
CA GLU A 98 7.16 -35.89 -33.06
C GLU A 98 7.33 -36.54 -31.68
N THR A 99 6.31 -37.27 -31.23
CA THR A 99 6.33 -38.00 -29.96
C THR A 99 6.94 -39.39 -30.17
N PRO A 100 8.00 -39.79 -29.43
CA PRO A 100 8.65 -41.08 -29.64
C PRO A 100 7.69 -42.23 -29.32
N THR A 101 7.58 -43.17 -30.27
CA THR A 101 6.75 -44.37 -30.13
C THR A 101 7.40 -45.35 -29.14
N PRO A 102 6.71 -45.79 -28.08
CA PRO A 102 7.29 -46.73 -27.12
C PRO A 102 7.50 -48.11 -27.76
N THR A 103 8.69 -48.67 -27.60
CA THR A 103 9.03 -50.03 -28.03
C THR A 103 8.46 -51.03 -27.03
N ILE A 104 7.51 -51.86 -27.46
CA ILE A 104 6.87 -52.90 -26.64
C ILE A 104 7.62 -54.22 -26.84
N PHE A 105 8.10 -54.83 -25.75
CA PHE A 105 8.59 -56.21 -25.72
C PHE A 105 7.46 -57.18 -25.39
N TYR A 106 7.26 -58.21 -26.21
CA TYR A 106 6.27 -59.28 -25.96
C TYR A 106 6.98 -60.59 -25.61
N VAL A 107 6.54 -61.20 -24.51
CA VAL A 107 6.83 -62.60 -24.15
C VAL A 107 5.87 -63.49 -24.94
N VAL A 108 6.41 -64.40 -25.76
CA VAL A 108 5.62 -65.31 -26.59
C VAL A 108 5.07 -66.44 -25.72
N VAL A 109 3.76 -66.44 -25.48
CA VAL A 109 3.02 -67.60 -24.94
C VAL A 109 2.12 -68.12 -26.05
N THR A 110 2.32 -69.38 -26.44
CA THR A 110 1.56 -70.05 -27.49
C THR A 110 0.18 -70.44 -27.00
N GLY A 111 -0.85 -69.68 -27.37
CA GLY A 111 -2.24 -70.02 -27.11
C GLY A 111 -3.19 -69.00 -27.73
N GLN A 112 -3.99 -69.47 -28.69
CA GLN A 112 -5.19 -68.85 -29.29
C GLN A 112 -5.12 -67.36 -29.64
N ALA A 113 -5.15 -67.06 -30.95
CA ALA A 113 -5.13 -65.68 -31.47
C ALA A 113 -6.28 -64.84 -30.89
N PRO A 114 -5.98 -63.78 -30.10
CA PRO A 114 -7.01 -62.93 -29.53
C PRO A 114 -7.60 -62.01 -30.61
N THR A 115 -8.91 -62.09 -30.81
CA THR A 115 -9.66 -61.14 -31.63
C THR A 115 -9.58 -59.75 -30.98
N ARG A 116 -8.81 -58.83 -31.58
CA ARG A 116 -8.71 -57.44 -31.12
C ARG A 116 -10.05 -56.74 -31.31
N LEU A 117 -10.73 -56.41 -30.21
CA LEU A 117 -11.78 -55.39 -30.24
C LEU A 117 -11.13 -54.03 -30.54
N PRO A 118 -11.71 -53.20 -31.43
CA PRO A 118 -11.21 -51.86 -31.69
C PRO A 118 -11.26 -51.02 -30.41
N THR A 119 -10.07 -50.71 -29.88
CA THR A 119 -9.91 -49.82 -28.73
C THR A 119 -10.26 -48.40 -29.18
N ARG A 120 -11.36 -47.86 -28.65
CA ARG A 120 -11.75 -46.46 -28.86
C ARG A 120 -10.69 -45.56 -28.22
N ILE A 121 -9.88 -44.90 -29.04
CA ILE A 121 -8.91 -43.90 -28.58
C ILE A 121 -9.72 -42.75 -27.95
N PRO A 122 -9.54 -42.42 -26.66
CA PRO A 122 -10.17 -41.26 -26.06
C PRO A 122 -9.72 -40.02 -26.83
N ALA A 123 -10.67 -39.22 -27.33
CA ALA A 123 -10.35 -37.96 -27.98
C ALA A 123 -9.53 -37.10 -27.00
N THR A 124 -8.30 -36.75 -27.38
CA THR A 124 -7.47 -35.82 -26.63
C THR A 124 -8.28 -34.54 -26.43
N ALA A 125 -8.59 -34.22 -25.17
CA ALA A 125 -9.31 -33.01 -24.82
C ALA A 125 -8.52 -31.82 -25.39
N ALA A 126 -9.20 -30.98 -26.18
CA ALA A 126 -8.60 -29.75 -26.66
C ALA A 126 -8.06 -28.96 -25.46
N PRO A 127 -6.85 -28.36 -25.55
CA PRO A 127 -6.34 -27.50 -24.50
C PRO A 127 -7.41 -26.47 -24.15
N PRO A 128 -7.66 -26.21 -22.85
CA PRO A 128 -8.61 -25.17 -22.47
C PRO A 128 -8.24 -23.86 -23.17
N PRO A 129 -9.21 -23.10 -23.67
CA PRO A 129 -8.95 -21.80 -24.28
C PRO A 129 -8.06 -20.98 -23.34
N PRO A 130 -7.06 -20.24 -23.87
CA PRO A 130 -6.28 -19.32 -23.06
C PRO A 130 -7.23 -18.45 -22.24
N ALA A 131 -6.99 -18.35 -20.93
CA ALA A 131 -7.77 -17.46 -20.09
C ALA A 131 -7.75 -16.05 -20.71
N PRO A 132 -8.90 -15.37 -20.81
CA PRO A 132 -8.92 -14.01 -21.34
C PRO A 132 -7.96 -13.15 -20.53
N LEU A 133 -7.09 -12.38 -21.22
CA LEU A 133 -6.25 -11.41 -20.53
C LEU A 133 -7.17 -10.46 -19.75
N PRO A 134 -6.81 -10.09 -18.50
CA PRO A 134 -7.59 -9.13 -17.74
C PRO A 134 -7.66 -7.83 -18.54
N SER A 135 -8.88 -7.34 -18.76
CA SER A 135 -9.09 -6.03 -19.40
C SER A 135 -8.30 -4.97 -18.63
N PRO A 136 -7.60 -4.04 -19.32
CA PRO A 136 -6.89 -2.97 -18.66
C PRO A 136 -7.87 -2.24 -17.75
N GLN A 137 -7.56 -2.19 -16.45
CA GLN A 137 -8.40 -1.46 -15.50
C GLN A 137 -8.37 0.01 -15.90
N LEU A 138 -9.53 0.54 -16.29
CA LEU A 138 -9.67 1.94 -16.65
C LEU A 138 -9.66 2.74 -15.33
N PHE A 139 -8.50 3.26 -14.96
CA PHE A 139 -8.39 4.14 -13.80
C PHE A 139 -9.02 5.50 -14.14
N GLU A 140 -9.93 5.95 -13.29
CA GLU A 140 -10.59 7.25 -13.41
C GLU A 140 -9.65 8.41 -13.09
N PHE A 141 -8.75 8.18 -12.14
CA PHE A 141 -7.76 9.18 -11.72
C PHE A 141 -6.34 8.74 -12.08
N ARG A 142 -5.50 9.72 -12.37
CA ARG A 142 -4.07 9.53 -12.62
C ARG A 142 -3.25 10.61 -11.95
N LEU A 143 -1.93 10.43 -11.94
CA LEU A 143 -1.00 11.43 -11.42
C LEU A 143 -1.09 12.71 -12.29
N GLY A 144 -1.40 13.85 -11.65
CA GLY A 144 -1.61 15.13 -12.33
C GLY A 144 -0.32 15.85 -12.68
N ARG A 145 0.68 15.74 -11.82
CA ARG A 145 2.03 16.29 -12.02
C ARG A 145 3.07 15.37 -11.38
N PRO A 146 4.35 15.43 -11.81
CA PRO A 146 5.42 14.70 -11.14
C PRO A 146 5.40 14.95 -9.63
N VAL A 147 5.72 13.92 -8.85
CA VAL A 147 5.79 14.03 -7.38
C VAL A 147 6.81 15.08 -7.01
N GLU A 148 6.38 16.11 -6.28
CA GLU A 148 7.27 17.15 -5.78
C GLU A 148 7.72 16.77 -4.38
N SER A 149 9.03 16.77 -4.15
CA SER A 149 9.64 16.42 -2.87
C SER A 149 10.39 17.62 -2.32
N ALA A 150 10.31 17.84 -1.01
CA ALA A 150 11.06 18.92 -0.37
C ALA A 150 11.52 18.53 1.06
N PRO A 151 12.57 19.20 1.56
CA PRO A 151 12.98 19.05 2.95
C PRO A 151 12.04 19.81 3.88
N ASN A 152 11.78 19.24 5.06
CA ASN A 152 10.98 19.83 6.12
C ASN A 152 11.42 19.28 7.48
N CYS A 153 12.16 20.09 8.25
CA CYS A 153 12.65 19.68 9.57
C CYS A 153 11.57 19.65 10.66
N GLY A 154 10.35 20.12 10.37
CA GLY A 154 9.24 20.16 11.32
C GLY A 154 8.36 18.92 11.28
N THR A 155 8.01 18.43 10.09
CA THR A 155 7.02 17.36 9.95
C THR A 155 7.29 16.50 8.72
N TRP A 156 7.06 15.19 8.86
CA TRP A 156 7.15 14.20 7.80
C TRP A 156 5.75 13.86 7.35
N TYR A 157 5.41 14.18 6.10
CA TYR A 157 4.06 13.97 5.61
C TYR A 157 4.03 13.79 4.09
N VAL A 158 2.92 13.23 3.63
CA VAL A 158 2.54 13.21 2.22
C VAL A 158 1.21 13.95 2.10
N SER A 159 1.09 14.78 1.09
CA SER A 159 -0.11 15.57 0.88
C SER A 159 -0.39 15.73 -0.60
N GLY A 160 -1.55 16.26 -0.94
CA GLY A 160 -1.88 16.60 -2.30
C GLY A 160 -3.27 17.16 -2.45
N THR A 161 -3.64 17.41 -3.70
CA THR A 161 -4.96 17.84 -4.10
C THR A 161 -5.50 16.91 -5.18
N VAL A 162 -6.78 16.56 -5.06
CA VAL A 162 -7.49 15.80 -6.10
C VAL A 162 -8.36 16.73 -6.94
N TYR A 163 -8.22 16.60 -8.25
CA TYR A 163 -8.92 17.38 -9.26
C TYR A 163 -9.82 16.49 -10.12
N SER A 164 -11.00 16.97 -10.53
CA SER A 164 -11.91 16.24 -11.43
C SER A 164 -11.54 16.39 -12.90
N ASP A 165 -10.73 17.39 -13.23
CA ASP A 165 -10.30 17.69 -14.59
C ASP A 165 -8.79 17.55 -14.74
N GLN A 166 -8.36 17.34 -15.97
CA GLN A 166 -6.94 17.23 -16.33
C GLN A 166 -6.20 18.56 -16.23
N ALA A 167 -6.92 19.68 -16.22
CA ALA A 167 -6.35 21.02 -16.14
C ALA A 167 -5.94 21.42 -14.71
N GLY A 168 -6.31 20.62 -13.70
CA GLY A 168 -6.04 20.93 -12.30
C GLY A 168 -6.85 22.14 -11.79
N THR A 169 -8.02 22.40 -12.35
CA THR A 169 -8.83 23.59 -12.00
C THR A 169 -9.94 23.29 -11.00
N SER A 170 -10.62 22.16 -11.14
CA SER A 170 -11.78 21.80 -10.34
C SER A 170 -11.40 20.77 -9.27
N ARG A 171 -11.42 21.17 -8.00
CA ARG A 171 -11.05 20.32 -6.87
C ARG A 171 -12.22 19.46 -6.38
N VAL A 172 -11.96 18.22 -5.97
CA VAL A 172 -13.00 17.25 -5.60
C VAL A 172 -12.88 16.86 -4.13
N ASN A 173 -13.96 17.06 -3.37
CA ASN A 173 -14.06 16.60 -1.99
C ASN A 173 -14.71 15.21 -1.89
N GLY A 174 -14.52 14.53 -0.76
CA GLY A 174 -15.21 13.28 -0.44
C GLY A 174 -14.63 12.02 -1.10
N LEU A 175 -13.54 12.14 -1.85
CA LEU A 175 -12.75 11.00 -2.33
C LEU A 175 -11.86 10.45 -1.22
N LEU A 176 -11.71 9.13 -1.19
CA LEU A 176 -10.85 8.41 -0.25
C LEU A 176 -9.46 8.23 -0.84
N VAL A 177 -8.45 8.67 -0.09
CA VAL A 177 -7.03 8.51 -0.42
C VAL A 177 -6.43 7.53 0.57
N ARG A 178 -5.96 6.40 0.09
CA ARG A 178 -5.38 5.34 0.93
C ARG A 178 -3.86 5.35 0.84
N ILE A 179 -3.22 5.19 1.99
CA ILE A 179 -1.77 5.27 2.16
C ILE A 179 -1.25 3.93 2.64
N TRP A 180 -0.23 3.42 1.94
CA TRP A 180 0.55 2.25 2.34
C TRP A 180 1.99 2.68 2.60
N ALA A 181 2.60 2.16 3.65
CA ALA A 181 4.02 2.32 3.93
C ALA A 181 4.62 0.97 4.28
N SER A 182 5.78 0.66 3.68
CA SER A 182 6.44 -0.64 3.84
C SER A 182 5.51 -1.83 3.53
N GLY A 183 4.60 -1.67 2.55
CA GLY A 183 3.61 -2.69 2.17
C GLY A 183 2.41 -2.83 3.11
N ILE A 184 2.34 -2.05 4.20
CA ILE A 184 1.27 -2.11 5.19
C ILE A 184 0.36 -0.88 5.04
N GLU A 185 -0.96 -1.09 5.05
CA GLU A 185 -1.94 0.01 5.07
C GLU A 185 -1.79 0.82 6.36
N GLN A 186 -1.51 2.12 6.21
CA GLN A 186 -1.38 3.05 7.33
C GLN A 186 -2.72 3.68 7.68
N GLY A 187 -3.55 3.92 6.66
CA GLY A 187 -4.89 4.44 6.82
C GLY A 187 -5.46 5.00 5.52
N THR A 188 -6.65 5.59 5.65
CA THR A 188 -7.36 6.25 4.56
C THR A 188 -7.77 7.65 5.02
N ASP A 189 -7.46 8.66 4.22
CA ASP A 189 -7.88 10.04 4.41
C ASP A 189 -9.01 10.42 3.44
N THR A 190 -9.81 11.42 3.79
CA THR A 190 -10.87 11.93 2.92
C THR A 190 -10.53 13.34 2.44
N THR A 191 -10.52 13.52 1.12
CA THR A 191 -10.26 14.82 0.48
C THR A 191 -11.24 15.91 0.95
N GLY A 192 -10.71 17.10 1.19
CA GLY A 192 -11.47 18.27 1.64
C GLY A 192 -11.71 18.34 3.15
N THR A 193 -11.17 17.38 3.94
CA THR A 193 -11.31 17.40 5.41
C THR A 193 -10.25 18.26 6.11
N HIS A 194 -9.14 18.56 5.43
CA HIS A 194 -7.99 19.25 6.02
C HIS A 194 -7.93 20.74 5.67
N SER A 195 -7.70 21.57 6.69
CA SER A 195 -7.45 23.02 6.58
C SER A 195 -8.50 23.84 5.82
N GLY A 196 -9.72 23.31 5.64
CA GLY A 196 -10.77 23.95 4.86
C GLY A 196 -10.43 24.12 3.36
N ARG A 197 -9.44 23.38 2.86
CA ARG A 197 -8.99 23.45 1.46
C ARG A 197 -9.72 22.39 0.64
N PRO A 198 -10.56 22.78 -0.35
CA PRO A 198 -11.21 21.80 -1.20
C PRO A 198 -10.20 20.90 -1.92
N GLY A 199 -10.50 19.61 -2.05
CA GLY A 199 -9.69 18.57 -2.67
C GLY A 199 -8.41 18.19 -1.93
N TYR A 200 -8.05 18.90 -0.87
CA TYR A 200 -6.81 18.69 -0.14
C TYR A 200 -6.90 17.46 0.75
N TRP A 201 -5.82 16.69 0.79
CA TRP A 201 -5.62 15.54 1.67
C TRP A 201 -4.20 15.56 2.23
N GLU A 202 -4.03 15.00 3.42
CA GLU A 202 -2.73 14.99 4.11
C GLU A 202 -2.61 13.77 5.03
N TRP A 203 -1.43 13.17 5.06
CA TRP A 203 -1.09 12.09 5.97
C TRP A 203 0.27 12.32 6.63
N ILE A 204 0.30 12.33 7.96
CA ILE A 204 1.47 12.65 8.78
C ILE A 204 2.08 11.37 9.36
N PHE A 205 3.38 11.14 9.16
CA PHE A 205 4.13 9.96 9.62
C PHE A 205 4.88 10.16 10.95
N GLY A 206 4.90 11.39 11.49
CA GLY A 206 5.69 11.75 12.66
C GLY A 206 7.18 12.00 12.30
N GLN A 207 7.86 12.78 13.14
CA GLN A 207 9.24 13.21 12.88
C GLN A 207 10.24 12.05 12.88
N GLY A 208 11.28 12.15 12.05
CA GLY A 208 12.42 11.22 12.04
C GLY A 208 12.14 9.85 11.41
N THR A 209 10.95 9.63 10.86
CA THR A 209 10.57 8.35 10.24
C THR A 209 11.07 8.28 8.80
N ALA A 210 12.08 7.45 8.52
CA ALA A 210 12.36 7.02 7.16
C ALA A 210 11.28 6.02 6.70
N THR A 211 10.68 6.26 5.55
CA THR A 211 9.61 5.41 5.03
C THR A 211 9.54 5.46 3.51
N THR A 212 9.27 4.32 2.90
CA THR A 212 8.88 4.23 1.48
C THR A 212 7.45 3.70 1.42
N GLY A 213 6.65 4.27 0.54
CA GLY A 213 5.24 3.91 0.49
C GLY A 213 4.59 4.18 -0.85
N GLU A 214 3.29 3.96 -0.87
CA GLU A 214 2.43 4.16 -2.02
C GLU A 214 1.16 4.89 -1.58
N VAL A 215 0.58 5.69 -2.47
CA VAL A 215 -0.72 6.32 -2.28
C VAL A 215 -1.60 6.11 -3.50
N ALA A 216 -2.90 5.92 -3.29
CA ALA A 216 -3.87 5.83 -4.38
C ALA A 216 -5.25 6.35 -3.94
N ILE A 217 -6.06 6.76 -4.91
CA ILE A 217 -7.48 6.99 -4.71
C ILE A 217 -8.20 5.64 -4.74
N VAL A 218 -9.08 5.43 -3.77
CA VAL A 218 -9.86 4.19 -3.63
C VAL A 218 -11.35 4.45 -3.58
N ASN A 219 -12.13 3.43 -3.95
CA ASN A 219 -13.56 3.36 -3.68
C ASN A 219 -13.81 2.97 -2.21
N PRO A 220 -15.04 3.16 -1.68
CA PRO A 220 -15.41 2.70 -0.34
C PRO A 220 -15.26 1.20 -0.12
N ASP A 221 -15.30 0.38 -1.19
CA ASP A 221 -15.07 -1.06 -1.14
C ASP A 221 -13.57 -1.45 -1.12
N GLY A 222 -12.67 -0.46 -1.18
CA GLY A 222 -11.21 -0.65 -1.20
C GLY A 222 -10.62 -0.90 -2.59
N SER A 223 -11.43 -0.97 -3.65
CA SER A 223 -10.93 -1.07 -5.03
C SER A 223 -10.22 0.21 -5.46
N LEU A 224 -9.17 0.07 -6.28
CA LEU A 224 -8.36 1.21 -6.76
C LEU A 224 -9.13 2.01 -7.83
N ARG A 225 -9.17 3.34 -7.69
CA ARG A 225 -9.64 4.30 -8.71
C ARG A 225 -8.50 5.03 -9.42
N SER A 226 -7.28 4.93 -8.88
CA SER A 226 -6.05 5.42 -9.51
C SER A 226 -4.96 4.34 -9.49
N PRO A 227 -3.93 4.45 -10.34
CA PRO A 227 -2.67 3.77 -10.10
C PRO A 227 -2.10 4.16 -8.73
N LYS A 228 -1.30 3.26 -8.15
CA LYS A 228 -0.51 3.57 -6.96
C LYS A 228 0.67 4.47 -7.34
N VAL A 229 0.86 5.53 -6.57
CA VAL A 229 1.97 6.48 -6.74
C VAL A 229 2.98 6.27 -5.62
N PRO A 230 4.23 5.93 -5.93
CA PRO A 230 5.25 5.72 -4.90
C PRO A 230 5.70 7.05 -4.29
N PHE A 231 6.10 7.01 -3.02
CA PHE A 231 6.74 8.13 -2.33
C PHE A 231 7.87 7.64 -1.41
N THR A 232 8.76 8.54 -1.04
CA THR A 232 9.87 8.27 -0.11
C THR A 232 10.03 9.42 0.87
N LEU A 233 10.27 9.10 2.14
CA LEU A 233 10.58 10.02 3.22
C LEU A 233 11.90 9.60 3.87
N THR A 234 12.80 10.54 4.12
CA THR A 234 14.12 10.33 4.73
C THR A 234 14.11 10.76 6.20
N ALA A 235 14.75 10.00 7.08
CA ALA A 235 14.76 10.28 8.52
C ALA A 235 15.46 11.59 8.91
N ASP A 236 16.48 12.04 8.17
CA ASP A 236 17.25 13.25 8.47
C ASP A 236 16.90 14.38 7.49
N CYS A 237 16.55 15.55 8.02
CA CYS A 237 16.23 16.73 7.22
C CYS A 237 17.46 17.54 6.79
N ASN A 238 18.64 17.29 7.40
CA ASN A 238 19.88 17.98 7.07
C ASN A 238 20.73 17.21 6.05
N ALA A 239 20.36 15.97 5.73
CA ALA A 239 21.05 15.16 4.76
C ALA A 239 20.90 15.72 3.33
N GLU A 240 21.92 15.52 2.49
CA GLU A 240 21.82 15.82 1.07
C GLU A 240 20.72 14.95 0.44
N GLY A 241 19.78 15.58 -0.28
CA GLY A 241 18.62 14.88 -0.82
C GLY A 241 17.55 14.53 0.21
N ALA A 242 17.50 15.23 1.34
CA ALA A 242 16.45 15.08 2.34
C ALA A 242 15.04 15.33 1.76
N ILE A 243 14.14 14.38 2.01
CA ILE A 243 12.74 14.42 1.62
C ILE A 243 11.90 14.16 2.86
N GLN A 244 11.22 15.19 3.37
CA GLN A 244 10.28 15.05 4.48
C GLN A 244 8.84 15.35 4.07
N GLN A 245 8.66 16.00 2.93
CA GLN A 245 7.33 16.23 2.36
C GLN A 245 7.30 15.78 0.91
N ASN A 246 6.25 15.04 0.54
CA ASN A 246 5.90 14.78 -0.85
C ASN A 246 4.52 15.39 -1.16
N PHE A 247 4.42 16.06 -2.31
CA PHE A 247 3.17 16.58 -2.87
C PHE A 247 2.76 15.72 -4.07
N ILE A 248 1.59 15.08 -3.97
CA ILE A 248 1.09 14.10 -4.92
C ILE A 248 -0.33 14.48 -5.32
N ASP A 249 -0.47 15.10 -6.49
CA ASP A 249 -1.76 15.52 -7.00
C ASP A 249 -2.34 14.49 -7.96
N PHE A 250 -3.65 14.28 -7.87
CA PHE A 250 -4.39 13.41 -8.77
C PHE A 250 -5.33 14.22 -9.63
N VAL A 251 -5.45 13.85 -10.91
CA VAL A 251 -6.40 14.46 -11.86
C VAL A 251 -7.31 13.39 -12.44
N GLY A 252 -8.60 13.70 -12.54
CA GLY A 252 -9.60 12.87 -13.21
C GLY A 252 -9.50 12.97 -14.73
N GLY A 253 -9.71 11.85 -15.42
CA GLY A 253 -9.94 11.81 -16.86
C GLY A 253 -11.43 11.62 -17.12
N GLN A 254 -12.07 12.58 -17.81
CA GLN A 254 -13.35 12.31 -18.47
C GLN A 254 -13.18 11.29 -19.59
#